data_AF-A0A9X4ILM6-F1
#
_entry.id   AF-A0A9X4ILM6-F1
#
_cell.length_a   1.000
_cell.length_b   1.000
_cell.length_c   1.000
_cell.angle_alpha   90.00
_cell.angle_beta   90.00
_cell.angle_gamma   90.00
#
_symmetry.space_group_name_H-M   'P 1'
#
loop_
_entity.id
_entity.type
_entity.pdbx_description
1 polymer ?
#
loop_
_entity_poly.entity_id
_entity_poly.type
_entity_poly.pdbx_seq_one_letter_code
_entity_poly.pdbx_strand_id
1 'polypeptide(L)'
;MYFIKMLVFILFFYACNTKKQTSKDSNSPTIESSYLGQKPPGLTPRPFAPGIVTTDGWEVSGVFTPDLKEFYFIREGEEGQEQEFVVIQYKNNQWKDSVISPRVGTPFISPDGRTMHLGGRYKERTKDGKWSAVKSLSFPFKDLPIMRLTASSKGTYFFDEFKEDFTGDIRYSRFVDGTHEEPKLLNSKINSGKSFHPFIAPDESYLIFDSKREGGYGDSDIYICFKQQDGSWGKPINMGNKINTDAIDSLVFCRQKLLA
;
A
#
# COMPACT_ATOMS: atom_id res chain seq x y z
N MET A 1 -82.06 14.53 38.56
CA MET A 1 -82.41 13.10 38.42
C MET A 1 -81.82 12.60 37.10
N TYR A 2 -80.86 11.69 37.16
CA TYR A 2 -80.08 11.18 36.03
C TYR A 2 -80.97 10.48 35.00
N PHE A 3 -80.83 10.81 33.70
CA PHE A 3 -81.07 9.84 32.63
C PHE A 3 -80.10 10.07 31.46
N ILE A 4 -79.43 8.99 31.13
CA ILE A 4 -78.25 8.83 30.27
C ILE A 4 -78.66 8.96 28.79
N LYS A 5 -77.97 9.83 28.04
CA LYS A 5 -77.97 9.79 26.57
C LYS A 5 -76.70 9.09 26.10
N MET A 6 -76.87 7.88 25.58
CA MET A 6 -75.84 7.14 24.87
C MET A 6 -75.74 7.70 23.45
N LEU A 7 -74.59 8.28 23.08
CA LEU A 7 -74.25 8.66 21.71
C LEU A 7 -73.14 7.73 21.23
N VAL A 8 -73.44 6.90 20.24
CA VAL A 8 -72.50 5.97 19.62
C VAL A 8 -71.62 6.75 18.63
N PHE A 9 -70.34 6.89 18.93
CA PHE A 9 -69.33 7.38 17.99
C PHE A 9 -68.57 6.17 17.42
N ILE A 10 -68.75 5.91 16.12
CA ILE A 10 -68.03 4.88 15.37
C ILE A 10 -66.63 5.43 15.05
N LEU A 11 -65.60 4.85 15.66
CA LEU A 11 -64.19 5.10 15.35
C LEU A 11 -63.81 4.34 14.07
N PHE A 12 -63.63 5.05 12.96
CA PHE A 12 -62.95 4.52 11.77
C PHE A 12 -61.44 4.52 12.02
N PHE A 13 -60.85 3.33 12.20
CA PHE A 13 -59.41 3.12 12.18
C PHE A 13 -58.88 3.30 10.75
N TYR A 14 -58.28 4.45 10.46
CA TYR A 14 -57.39 4.59 9.31
C TYR A 14 -56.07 3.88 9.63
N ALA A 15 -55.93 2.64 9.16
CA ALA A 15 -54.63 1.96 9.12
C ALA A 15 -53.79 2.57 7.98
N CYS A 16 -52.93 3.53 8.32
CA CYS A 16 -51.83 3.94 7.45
C CYS A 16 -50.86 2.77 7.27
N ASN A 17 -50.95 2.11 6.12
CA ASN A 17 -50.02 1.06 5.73
C ASN A 17 -48.75 1.72 5.13
N THR A 18 -47.91 2.30 5.99
CA THR A 18 -46.63 2.86 5.55
C THR A 18 -45.66 1.69 5.36
N LYS A 19 -45.50 1.24 4.11
CA LYS A 19 -44.33 0.43 3.73
C LYS A 19 -43.09 1.19 4.21
N LYS A 20 -42.36 0.62 5.17
CA LYS A 20 -40.99 1.03 5.48
C LYS A 20 -40.18 0.96 4.20
N GLN A 21 -40.01 2.09 3.53
CA GLN A 21 -38.92 2.29 2.60
C GLN A 21 -37.66 2.25 3.46
N THR A 22 -36.99 1.10 3.49
CA THR A 22 -35.61 1.04 3.92
C THR A 22 -34.81 1.88 2.93
N SER A 23 -34.51 3.12 3.30
CA SER A 23 -33.45 3.89 2.68
C SER A 23 -32.16 3.11 2.91
N LYS A 24 -31.69 2.39 1.89
CA LYS A 24 -30.29 2.01 1.83
C LYS A 24 -29.52 3.33 1.72
N ASP A 25 -28.85 3.73 2.79
CA ASP A 25 -27.71 4.65 2.67
C ASP A 25 -26.69 3.99 1.76
N SER A 26 -26.71 4.35 0.48
CA SER A 26 -25.90 3.75 -0.59
C SER A 26 -24.68 4.60 -0.95
N ASN A 27 -24.04 5.23 0.03
CA ASN A 27 -22.92 6.16 -0.24
C ASN A 27 -21.55 5.68 0.26
N SER A 28 -21.41 4.39 0.63
CA SER A 28 -20.07 3.82 0.82
C SER A 28 -19.58 3.16 -0.46
N PRO A 29 -18.42 3.56 -1.00
CA PRO A 29 -17.87 2.95 -2.20
C PRO A 29 -17.59 1.45 -1.96
N THR A 30 -17.88 0.64 -2.97
CA THR A 30 -17.49 -0.77 -3.03
C THR A 30 -15.97 -0.91 -3.18
N ILE A 31 -15.41 -2.06 -2.79
CA ILE A 31 -13.98 -2.35 -2.99
C ILE A 31 -13.59 -2.19 -4.46
N GLU A 32 -14.42 -2.66 -5.39
CA GLU A 32 -14.20 -2.52 -6.84
C GLU A 32 -14.12 -1.05 -7.24
N SER A 33 -15.08 -0.22 -6.82
CA SER A 33 -15.01 1.23 -7.08
C SER A 33 -13.79 1.90 -6.44
N SER A 34 -13.36 1.44 -5.26
CA SER A 34 -12.17 1.91 -4.54
C SER A 34 -10.85 1.34 -5.08
N TYR A 35 -10.90 0.37 -5.99
CA TYR A 35 -9.74 -0.24 -6.63
C TYR A 35 -9.67 0.16 -8.11
N LEU A 36 -9.86 1.46 -8.39
CA LEU A 36 -9.92 2.02 -9.75
C LEU A 36 -10.97 1.35 -10.65
N GLY A 37 -12.07 0.87 -10.06
CA GLY A 37 -13.12 0.16 -10.79
C GLY A 37 -12.76 -1.26 -11.20
N GLN A 38 -11.63 -1.80 -10.71
CA GLN A 38 -11.19 -3.14 -11.05
C GLN A 38 -11.60 -4.17 -10.00
N LYS A 39 -11.78 -5.41 -10.47
CA LYS A 39 -11.83 -6.57 -9.59
C LYS A 39 -10.47 -6.75 -8.93
N PRO A 40 -10.42 -7.09 -7.63
CA PRO A 40 -9.18 -7.50 -6.98
C PRO A 40 -8.47 -8.62 -7.76
N PRO A 41 -7.13 -8.65 -7.74
CA PRO A 41 -6.37 -9.62 -8.51
C PRO A 41 -6.63 -11.05 -8.02
N GLY A 42 -6.69 -12.00 -8.98
CA GLY A 42 -6.74 -13.44 -8.69
C GLY A 42 -5.34 -14.06 -8.65
N LEU A 43 -5.24 -15.35 -8.96
CA LEU A 43 -3.96 -16.10 -8.99
C LEU A 43 -3.12 -15.88 -10.25
N THR A 44 -3.56 -15.00 -11.15
CA THR A 44 -2.89 -14.67 -12.40
C THR A 44 -2.62 -13.17 -12.42
N PRO A 45 -1.35 -12.72 -12.49
CA PRO A 45 -1.02 -11.32 -12.63
C PRO A 45 -1.70 -10.70 -13.86
N ARG A 46 -2.10 -9.44 -13.72
CA ARG A 46 -2.68 -8.64 -14.79
C ARG A 46 -2.16 -7.21 -14.65
N PRO A 47 -2.03 -6.46 -15.75
CA PRO A 47 -1.74 -5.04 -15.69
C PRO A 47 -2.77 -4.33 -14.81
N PHE A 48 -2.28 -3.42 -13.96
CA PHE A 48 -3.12 -2.72 -13.00
C PHE A 48 -3.64 -1.42 -13.63
N ALA A 49 -4.97 -1.27 -13.66
CA ALA A 49 -5.67 -0.10 -14.22
C ALA A 49 -5.16 0.28 -15.63
N PRO A 50 -5.29 -0.61 -16.64
CA PRO A 50 -4.80 -0.33 -17.99
C PRO A 50 -5.37 0.99 -18.54
N GLY A 51 -4.50 1.81 -19.14
CA GLY A 51 -4.85 3.13 -19.68
C GLY A 51 -5.01 4.24 -18.63
N ILE A 52 -4.85 3.93 -17.33
CA ILE A 52 -4.82 4.90 -16.24
C ILE A 52 -3.47 4.87 -15.52
N VAL A 53 -3.05 3.67 -15.11
CA VAL A 53 -1.73 3.44 -14.48
C VAL A 53 -0.80 2.80 -15.48
N THR A 54 -1.12 1.59 -15.97
CA THR A 54 -0.29 0.95 -17.01
C THR A 54 -0.54 1.61 -18.37
N THR A 55 0.50 2.22 -18.93
CA THR A 55 0.51 2.85 -20.25
C THR A 55 1.62 2.25 -21.13
N ASP A 56 1.95 2.89 -22.25
CA ASP A 56 3.08 2.48 -23.10
C ASP A 56 4.45 2.89 -22.50
N GLY A 57 4.47 3.81 -21.53
CA GLY A 57 5.66 4.21 -20.78
C GLY A 57 5.97 3.30 -19.59
N TRP A 58 7.03 3.60 -18.84
CA TRP A 58 7.36 2.85 -17.63
C TRP A 58 6.70 3.44 -16.38
N GLU A 59 6.10 2.59 -15.53
CA GLU A 59 5.56 2.96 -14.22
C GLU A 59 6.01 2.01 -13.11
N VAL A 60 6.29 2.55 -11.91
CA VAL A 60 6.75 1.77 -10.77
C VAL A 60 6.23 2.27 -9.42
N SER A 61 6.44 1.43 -8.39
CA SER A 61 6.30 1.82 -6.99
C SER A 61 4.90 2.31 -6.61
N GLY A 62 3.86 1.65 -7.13
CA GLY A 62 2.47 1.95 -6.77
C GLY A 62 2.19 1.74 -5.28
N VAL A 63 1.40 2.63 -4.67
CA VAL A 63 0.93 2.47 -3.29
C VAL A 63 -0.41 3.15 -3.05
N PHE A 64 -1.33 2.43 -2.39
CA PHE A 64 -2.61 2.98 -1.96
C PHE A 64 -2.53 3.56 -0.55
N THR A 65 -3.33 4.60 -0.28
CA THR A 65 -3.69 4.93 1.11
C THR A 65 -4.50 3.81 1.77
N PRO A 66 -4.49 3.69 3.12
CA PRO A 66 -5.26 2.67 3.84
C PRO A 66 -6.78 2.73 3.61
N ASP A 67 -7.31 3.87 3.20
CA ASP A 67 -8.72 4.08 2.89
C ASP A 67 -9.08 3.86 1.40
N LEU A 68 -8.11 3.49 0.54
CA LEU A 68 -8.28 3.32 -0.91
C LEU A 68 -8.77 4.57 -1.66
N LYS A 69 -8.59 5.76 -1.11
CA LYS A 69 -9.01 6.98 -1.83
C LYS A 69 -7.93 7.59 -2.69
N GLU A 70 -6.67 7.21 -2.48
CA GLU A 70 -5.54 7.76 -3.20
C GLU A 70 -4.57 6.63 -3.58
N PHE A 71 -4.11 6.64 -4.83
CA PHE A 71 -3.07 5.76 -5.35
C PHE A 71 -1.90 6.61 -5.85
N TYR A 72 -0.71 6.40 -5.29
CA TYR A 72 0.51 7.11 -5.64
C TYR A 72 1.44 6.19 -6.40
N PHE A 73 2.12 6.69 -7.42
CA PHE A 73 3.10 5.91 -8.19
C PHE A 73 4.09 6.86 -8.89
N ILE A 74 5.13 6.26 -9.47
CA ILE A 74 6.12 6.96 -10.29
C ILE A 74 5.90 6.53 -11.72
N ARG A 75 6.01 7.46 -12.67
CA ARG A 75 5.99 7.14 -14.10
C ARG A 75 7.05 7.93 -14.87
N GLU A 76 7.29 7.53 -16.10
CA GLU A 76 8.03 8.33 -17.06
C GLU A 76 7.44 9.74 -17.20
N GLY A 77 8.31 10.75 -17.23
CA GLY A 77 7.89 12.08 -17.66
C GLY A 77 7.76 12.15 -19.18
N GLU A 78 7.22 13.26 -19.69
CA GLU A 78 7.24 13.53 -21.13
C GLU A 78 8.68 13.63 -21.65
N GLU A 79 8.88 13.48 -22.96
CA GLU A 79 10.20 13.40 -23.60
C GLU A 79 11.18 14.49 -23.09
N GLY A 80 12.28 14.06 -22.46
CA GLY A 80 13.30 14.94 -21.87
C GLY A 80 13.01 15.46 -20.45
N GLN A 81 11.89 15.08 -19.84
CA GLN A 81 11.54 15.44 -18.46
C GLN A 81 11.99 14.40 -17.44
N GLU A 82 12.17 14.84 -16.18
CA GLU A 82 12.42 13.93 -15.06
C GLU A 82 11.21 13.02 -14.80
N GLN A 83 11.45 11.88 -14.15
CA GLN A 83 10.39 10.96 -13.72
C GLN A 83 9.34 11.70 -12.87
N GLU A 84 8.06 11.42 -13.09
CA GLU A 84 6.96 12.10 -12.40
C GLU A 84 6.50 11.34 -11.16
N PHE A 85 6.11 12.07 -10.12
CA PHE A 85 5.39 11.54 -8.97
C PHE A 85 3.91 11.88 -9.07
N VAL A 86 3.06 10.87 -9.20
CA VAL A 86 1.65 11.00 -9.59
C VAL A 86 0.74 10.50 -8.48
N VAL A 87 -0.45 11.09 -8.38
CA VAL A 87 -1.55 10.57 -7.57
C VAL A 87 -2.83 10.46 -8.37
N ILE A 88 -3.54 9.35 -8.19
CA ILE A 88 -4.92 9.16 -8.62
C ILE A 88 -5.82 9.22 -7.40
N GLN A 89 -6.77 10.16 -7.37
CA GLN A 89 -7.65 10.42 -6.24
C GLN A 89 -9.10 10.10 -6.57
N TYR A 90 -9.80 9.45 -5.64
CA TYR A 90 -11.24 9.19 -5.73
C TYR A 90 -12.01 10.34 -5.08
N LYS A 91 -12.65 11.17 -5.91
CA LYS A 91 -13.45 12.33 -5.49
C LYS A 91 -14.75 12.38 -6.29
N ASN A 92 -15.87 12.65 -5.62
CA ASN A 92 -17.19 12.77 -6.25
C ASN A 92 -17.55 11.57 -7.14
N ASN A 93 -17.28 10.35 -6.65
CA ASN A 93 -17.48 9.09 -7.35
C ASN A 93 -16.69 8.93 -8.66
N GLN A 94 -15.62 9.71 -8.86
CA GLN A 94 -14.76 9.65 -10.03
C GLN A 94 -13.29 9.58 -9.60
N TRP A 95 -12.49 8.86 -10.40
CA TRP A 95 -11.05 8.85 -10.27
C TRP A 95 -10.45 9.95 -11.14
N LYS A 96 -9.51 10.71 -10.58
CA LYS A 96 -8.77 11.75 -11.29
C LYS A 96 -7.29 11.66 -10.95
N ASP A 97 -6.45 11.62 -11.96
CA ASP A 97 -5.00 11.67 -11.81
C ASP A 97 -4.47 13.11 -11.81
N SER A 98 -3.28 13.29 -11.24
CA SER A 98 -2.55 14.56 -11.25
C SER A 98 -1.07 14.32 -10.96
N VAL A 99 -0.21 15.04 -11.67
CA VAL A 99 1.23 15.12 -11.38
C VAL A 99 1.42 16.00 -10.14
N ILE A 100 2.10 15.48 -9.13
CA ILE A 100 2.37 16.20 -7.86
C ILE A 100 3.66 17.00 -7.97
N SER A 101 4.71 16.37 -8.49
CA SER A 101 6.07 16.88 -8.58
C SER A 101 6.92 15.95 -9.45
N PRO A 102 8.16 16.32 -9.79
CA PRO A 102 9.19 15.33 -10.14
C PRO A 102 9.37 14.28 -9.03
N ARG A 103 10.02 13.15 -9.36
CA ARG A 103 10.25 12.03 -8.44
C ARG A 103 11.01 12.50 -7.21
N VAL A 104 10.38 12.33 -6.05
CA VAL A 104 10.96 12.69 -4.73
C VAL A 104 11.38 11.47 -3.90
N GLY A 105 11.41 10.28 -4.51
CA GLY A 105 11.78 9.02 -3.87
C GLY A 105 10.80 7.89 -4.20
N THR A 106 10.95 6.76 -3.53
CA THR A 106 10.11 5.57 -3.72
C THR A 106 8.98 5.56 -2.69
N PRO A 107 7.71 5.76 -3.08
CA PRO A 107 6.62 5.94 -2.12
C PRO A 107 6.23 4.64 -1.41
N PHE A 108 6.05 4.73 -0.10
CA PHE A 108 5.35 3.75 0.71
C PHE A 108 4.55 4.47 1.78
N ILE A 109 3.29 4.09 2.00
CA ILE A 109 2.42 4.70 3.01
C ILE A 109 2.33 3.75 4.19
N SER A 110 2.64 4.25 5.39
CA SER A 110 2.54 3.48 6.64
C SER A 110 1.14 2.91 6.84
N PRO A 111 0.99 1.76 7.54
CA PRO A 111 -0.33 1.13 7.72
C PRO A 111 -1.39 2.03 8.38
N ASP A 112 -0.98 2.99 9.20
CA ASP A 112 -1.87 3.97 9.83
C ASP A 112 -2.24 5.16 8.92
N GLY A 113 -1.63 5.25 7.73
CA GLY A 113 -1.87 6.27 6.72
C GLY A 113 -1.25 7.64 7.04
N ARG A 114 -0.46 7.74 8.11
CA ARG A 114 0.06 9.02 8.62
C ARG A 114 1.40 9.41 8.01
N THR A 115 2.18 8.46 7.50
CA THR A 115 3.51 8.73 6.97
C THR A 115 3.65 8.17 5.56
N MET A 116 4.14 8.98 4.64
CA MET A 116 4.59 8.54 3.32
C MET A 116 6.11 8.54 3.32
N HIS A 117 6.72 7.37 3.31
CA HIS A 117 8.14 7.17 3.14
C HIS A 117 8.53 7.31 1.66
N LEU A 118 9.71 7.87 1.43
CA LEU A 118 10.28 8.21 0.12
C LEU A 118 11.77 7.81 0.09
N GLY A 119 12.07 6.60 0.59
CA GLY A 119 13.44 6.18 0.93
C GLY A 119 13.90 6.80 2.26
N GLY A 120 15.07 7.43 2.27
CA GLY A 120 15.62 8.15 3.44
C GLY A 120 14.87 9.44 3.84
N ARG A 121 13.75 9.72 3.17
CA ARG A 121 12.91 10.91 3.33
C ARG A 121 11.46 10.50 3.59
N TYR A 122 10.65 11.42 4.09
CA TYR A 122 9.23 11.16 4.33
C TYR A 122 8.38 12.43 4.29
N LYS A 123 7.06 12.26 4.19
CA LYS A 123 6.03 13.27 4.42
C LYS A 123 5.06 12.77 5.48
N GLU A 124 4.48 13.69 6.24
CA GLU A 124 3.45 13.38 7.23
C GLU A 124 2.08 13.88 6.78
N ARG A 125 1.04 13.14 7.12
CA ARG A 125 -0.35 13.54 6.89
C ARG A 125 -0.72 14.62 7.92
N THR A 126 -1.11 15.78 7.43
CA THR A 126 -1.57 16.91 8.25
C THR A 126 -3.01 16.71 8.72
N LYS A 127 -3.44 17.51 9.71
CA LYS A 127 -4.82 17.46 10.24
C LYS A 127 -5.89 17.78 9.20
N ASP A 128 -5.57 18.60 8.19
CA ASP A 128 -6.46 18.91 7.06
C ASP A 128 -6.38 17.87 5.93
N GLY A 129 -5.68 16.75 6.15
CA GLY A 129 -5.63 15.63 5.22
C GLY A 129 -4.71 15.87 4.02
N LYS A 130 -3.77 16.81 4.09
CA LYS A 130 -2.72 17.01 3.07
C LYS A 130 -1.42 16.33 3.49
N TRP A 131 -0.44 16.28 2.59
CA TRP A 131 0.92 15.89 2.93
C TRP A 131 1.76 17.12 3.29
N SER A 132 2.62 16.99 4.30
CA SER A 132 3.61 18.01 4.64
C SER A 132 4.65 18.21 3.53
N ALA A 133 5.51 19.22 3.69
CA ALA A 133 6.80 19.26 2.98
C ALA A 133 7.62 17.99 3.26
N VAL A 134 8.54 17.67 2.35
CA VAL A 134 9.47 16.53 2.51
C VAL A 134 10.41 16.80 3.68
N LYS A 135 10.57 15.81 4.54
CA LYS A 135 11.51 15.76 5.67
C LYS A 135 12.51 14.64 5.45
N SER A 136 13.68 14.75 6.06
CA SER A 136 14.69 13.67 6.08
C SER A 136 14.59 12.88 7.37
N LEU A 137 14.87 11.57 7.30
CA LEU A 137 15.04 10.77 8.51
C LEU A 137 16.23 11.27 9.31
N SER A 138 16.09 11.31 10.64
CA SER A 138 17.17 11.63 11.55
C SER A 138 18.00 10.39 11.89
N PHE A 139 18.97 10.55 12.78
CA PHE A 139 19.65 9.44 13.44
C PHE A 139 18.62 8.39 13.95
N PRO A 140 18.85 7.07 13.77
CA PRO A 140 20.08 6.42 13.27
C PRO A 140 20.15 6.25 11.73
N PHE A 141 19.21 6.80 10.97
CA PHE A 141 19.14 6.65 9.51
C PHE A 141 19.84 7.76 8.74
N LYS A 142 20.32 8.78 9.46
CA LYS A 142 21.00 9.92 8.87
C LYS A 142 22.14 9.41 7.98
N ASP A 143 22.25 9.96 6.77
CA ASP A 143 23.29 9.67 5.79
C ASP A 143 23.25 8.26 5.18
N LEU A 144 22.29 7.39 5.54
CA LEU A 144 22.08 6.12 4.85
C LEU A 144 21.44 6.37 3.48
N PRO A 145 21.95 5.77 2.39
CA PRO A 145 21.43 5.93 1.04
C PRO A 145 20.17 5.06 0.82
N ILE A 146 19.15 5.24 1.67
CA ILE A 146 17.97 4.39 1.68
C ILE A 146 17.16 4.59 0.39
N MET A 147 17.01 3.51 -0.38
CA MET A 147 16.32 3.53 -1.67
C MET A 147 14.81 3.32 -1.51
N ARG A 148 14.41 2.25 -0.81
CA ARG A 148 13.02 1.95 -0.43
C ARG A 148 12.95 1.67 1.07
N LEU A 149 11.91 2.19 1.71
CA LEU A 149 11.62 1.91 3.12
C LEU A 149 10.14 1.57 3.25
N THR A 150 9.86 0.44 3.90
CA THR A 150 8.52 0.01 4.28
C THR A 150 8.40 -0.16 5.79
N ALA A 151 7.18 -0.03 6.32
CA ALA A 151 6.93 -0.01 7.75
C ALA A 151 5.78 -0.92 8.13
N SER A 152 5.93 -1.65 9.25
CA SER A 152 4.86 -2.45 9.85
C SER A 152 3.94 -1.59 10.72
N SER A 153 2.81 -2.14 11.17
CA SER A 153 1.91 -1.49 12.13
C SER A 153 2.56 -1.29 13.51
N LYS A 154 3.66 -1.99 13.80
CA LYS A 154 4.47 -1.79 15.01
C LYS A 154 5.48 -0.65 14.85
N GLY A 155 5.57 -0.03 13.67
CA GLY A 155 6.56 1.00 13.36
C GLY A 155 7.93 0.44 12.99
N THR A 156 8.11 -0.89 12.89
CA THR A 156 9.37 -1.49 12.44
C THR A 156 9.60 -1.12 10.97
N TYR A 157 10.74 -0.50 10.69
CA TYR A 157 11.17 -0.22 9.33
C TYR A 157 11.93 -1.40 8.74
N PHE A 158 11.70 -1.66 7.46
CA PHE A 158 12.45 -2.57 6.61
C PHE A 158 12.85 -1.81 5.35
N PHE A 159 14.13 -1.82 5.03
CA PHE A 159 14.64 -0.98 3.95
C PHE A 159 15.90 -1.57 3.31
N ASP A 160 16.16 -1.16 2.09
CA ASP A 160 17.38 -1.42 1.34
C ASP A 160 18.17 -0.13 1.14
N GLU A 161 19.37 -0.27 0.58
CA GLU A 161 20.32 0.82 0.35
C GLU A 161 20.72 0.83 -1.13
N PHE A 162 20.86 2.02 -1.71
CA PHE A 162 21.48 2.20 -3.01
C PHE A 162 23.01 2.08 -2.86
N LYS A 163 23.62 1.21 -3.66
CA LYS A 163 25.07 1.05 -3.77
C LYS A 163 25.47 1.03 -5.24
N GLU A 164 26.58 1.69 -5.58
CA GLU A 164 27.07 1.84 -6.96
C GLU A 164 27.43 0.49 -7.61
N ASP A 165 27.86 -0.48 -6.81
CA ASP A 165 28.18 -1.85 -7.26
C ASP A 165 26.93 -2.74 -7.42
N PHE A 166 25.74 -2.15 -7.22
CA PHE A 166 24.45 -2.83 -7.20
C PHE A 166 24.42 -4.04 -6.27
N THR A 167 25.20 -4.05 -5.18
CA THR A 167 24.97 -4.99 -4.08
C THR A 167 23.80 -4.52 -3.23
N GLY A 168 23.02 -5.45 -2.70
CA GLY A 168 21.78 -5.17 -1.99
C GLY A 168 21.58 -6.08 -0.81
N ASP A 169 21.39 -5.47 0.35
CA ASP A 169 20.96 -6.17 1.55
C ASP A 169 19.84 -5.38 2.21
N ILE A 170 18.93 -6.13 2.83
CA ILE A 170 17.80 -5.57 3.56
C ILE A 170 18.19 -5.43 5.03
N ARG A 171 17.90 -4.25 5.58
CA ARG A 171 17.98 -3.95 7.00
C ARG A 171 16.60 -3.81 7.62
N TYR A 172 16.56 -3.93 8.93
CA TYR A 172 15.40 -3.57 9.74
C TYR A 172 15.81 -2.72 10.94
N SER A 173 14.87 -1.88 11.39
CA SER A 173 14.99 -1.13 12.63
C SER A 173 13.63 -1.14 13.33
N ARG A 174 13.58 -1.69 14.55
CA ARG A 174 12.34 -1.74 15.33
C ARG A 174 12.10 -0.40 16.00
N PHE A 175 10.83 -0.09 16.22
CA PHE A 175 10.42 1.06 17.01
C PHE A 175 10.14 0.60 18.44
N VAL A 176 11.00 0.99 19.38
CA VAL A 176 10.97 0.57 20.78
C VAL A 176 11.20 1.80 21.65
N ASP A 177 10.41 1.95 22.72
CA ASP A 177 10.51 3.06 23.68
C ASP A 177 10.50 4.46 23.04
N GLY A 178 9.70 4.64 21.97
CA GLY A 178 9.51 5.92 21.29
C GLY A 178 10.62 6.28 20.30
N THR A 179 11.57 5.40 20.04
CA THR A 179 12.66 5.62 19.06
C THR A 179 12.93 4.39 18.21
N HIS A 180 13.59 4.60 17.08
CA HIS A 180 14.11 3.52 16.24
C HIS A 180 15.47 3.06 16.76
N GLU A 181 15.67 1.76 16.91
CA GLU A 181 16.98 1.18 17.22
C GLU A 181 17.92 1.21 16.01
N GLU A 182 19.23 1.07 16.24
CA GLU A 182 20.24 0.99 15.18
C GLU A 182 19.87 -0.05 14.10
N PRO A 183 19.95 0.29 12.80
CA PRO A 183 19.56 -0.63 11.74
C PRO A 183 20.43 -1.89 11.68
N LYS A 184 19.77 -3.04 11.69
CA LYS A 184 20.41 -4.36 11.65
C LYS A 184 20.15 -5.04 10.31
N LEU A 185 21.14 -5.75 9.78
CA LEU A 185 20.93 -6.61 8.63
C LEU A 185 19.95 -7.74 8.97
N LEU A 186 19.11 -8.10 8.00
CA LEU A 186 18.44 -9.39 8.03
C LEU A 186 19.46 -10.53 7.87
N ASN A 187 19.04 -11.73 8.26
CA ASN A 187 19.91 -12.90 8.23
C ASN A 187 20.35 -13.25 6.79
N SER A 188 21.41 -14.06 6.68
CA SER A 188 21.99 -14.49 5.40
C SER A 188 21.08 -15.38 4.53
N LYS A 189 19.95 -15.88 5.07
CA LYS A 189 18.96 -16.57 4.24
C LYS A 189 18.25 -15.55 3.35
N ILE A 190 17.91 -14.39 3.90
CA ILE A 190 17.30 -13.26 3.19
C ILE A 190 18.34 -12.46 2.43
N ASN A 191 19.47 -12.13 3.05
CA ASN A 191 20.49 -11.31 2.42
C ASN A 191 21.49 -12.17 1.64
N SER A 192 21.32 -12.22 0.31
CA SER A 192 22.24 -12.89 -0.62
C SER A 192 23.23 -11.93 -1.31
N GLY A 193 23.31 -10.67 -0.86
CA GLY A 193 24.09 -9.61 -1.52
C GLY A 193 23.42 -9.01 -2.77
N LYS A 194 22.23 -9.49 -3.12
CA LYS A 194 21.38 -9.00 -4.22
C LYS A 194 19.91 -9.06 -3.80
N SER A 195 19.54 -8.45 -2.68
CA SER A 195 18.17 -8.42 -2.16
C SER A 195 17.71 -6.98 -1.98
N PHE A 196 16.58 -6.63 -2.58
CA PHE A 196 16.11 -5.26 -2.72
C PHE A 196 14.60 -5.14 -2.51
N HIS A 197 14.17 -3.89 -2.40
CA HIS A 197 12.80 -3.44 -2.38
C HIS A 197 11.88 -4.19 -1.41
N PRO A 198 12.23 -4.26 -0.11
CA PRO A 198 11.43 -5.00 0.86
C PRO A 198 10.00 -4.44 0.95
N PHE A 199 9.04 -5.34 1.12
CA PHE A 199 7.67 -5.07 1.55
C PHE A 199 7.38 -5.91 2.79
N ILE A 200 7.22 -5.25 3.94
CA ILE A 200 6.81 -5.89 5.18
C ILE A 200 5.29 -5.87 5.33
N ALA A 201 4.69 -7.02 5.67
CA ALA A 201 3.28 -7.07 6.04
C ALA A 201 3.01 -6.20 7.30
N PRO A 202 1.83 -5.55 7.43
CA PRO A 202 1.53 -4.71 8.59
C PRO A 202 1.68 -5.44 9.93
N ASP A 203 1.34 -6.72 9.99
CA ASP A 203 1.47 -7.59 11.17
C ASP A 203 2.86 -8.27 11.29
N GLU A 204 3.75 -8.02 10.34
CA GLU A 204 5.05 -8.66 10.17
C GLU A 204 4.99 -10.18 9.93
N SER A 205 3.85 -10.72 9.49
CA SER A 205 3.68 -12.17 9.23
C SER A 205 4.50 -12.65 8.02
N TYR A 206 4.71 -11.78 7.03
CA TYR A 206 5.53 -12.06 5.86
C TYR A 206 6.32 -10.83 5.39
N LEU A 207 7.42 -11.11 4.70
CA LEU A 207 8.26 -10.14 3.99
C LEU A 207 8.34 -10.58 2.53
N ILE A 208 8.04 -9.68 1.60
CA ILE A 208 8.25 -9.86 0.16
C ILE A 208 9.42 -8.97 -0.26
N PHE A 209 10.25 -9.45 -1.17
CA PHE A 209 11.39 -8.70 -1.70
C PHE A 209 11.80 -9.30 -3.05
N ASP A 210 12.53 -8.54 -3.85
CA ASP A 210 13.14 -9.07 -5.07
C ASP A 210 14.61 -9.41 -4.86
N SER A 211 15.08 -10.44 -5.58
CA SER A 211 16.44 -10.90 -5.44
C SER A 211 16.92 -11.71 -6.64
N LYS A 212 18.19 -11.53 -7.00
CA LYS A 212 18.90 -12.42 -7.94
C LYS A 212 19.48 -13.62 -7.19
N ARG A 213 19.09 -14.83 -7.57
CA ARG A 213 19.57 -16.09 -6.96
C ARG A 213 19.71 -17.18 -8.01
N GLU A 214 20.57 -18.15 -7.72
CA GLU A 214 20.72 -19.35 -8.55
C GLU A 214 19.40 -20.15 -8.61
N GLY A 215 19.04 -20.60 -9.82
CA GLY A 215 17.79 -21.33 -10.06
C GLY A 215 16.53 -20.46 -10.09
N GLY A 216 16.67 -19.13 -10.19
CA GLY A 216 15.57 -18.22 -10.49
C GLY A 216 15.07 -18.32 -11.94
N TYR A 217 13.97 -17.62 -12.23
CA TYR A 217 13.34 -17.59 -13.55
C TYR A 217 13.94 -16.50 -14.44
N GLY A 218 14.25 -15.33 -13.88
CA GLY A 218 14.83 -14.20 -14.60
C GLY A 218 16.07 -13.60 -13.92
N ASP A 219 16.33 -12.32 -14.19
CA ASP A 219 17.49 -11.60 -13.65
C ASP A 219 17.28 -11.18 -12.18
N SER A 220 16.05 -10.81 -11.81
CA SER A 220 15.61 -10.69 -10.42
C SER A 220 14.22 -11.29 -10.31
N ASP A 221 13.99 -12.09 -9.26
CA ASP A 221 12.71 -12.74 -8.99
C ASP A 221 12.13 -12.23 -7.68
N ILE A 222 10.81 -12.32 -7.54
CA ILE A 222 10.09 -12.08 -6.28
C ILE A 222 10.18 -13.31 -5.37
N TYR A 223 10.58 -13.05 -4.12
CA TYR A 223 10.62 -14.00 -3.03
C TYR A 223 9.72 -13.56 -1.88
N ILE A 224 9.19 -14.55 -1.15
CA ILE A 224 8.45 -14.34 0.09
C ILE A 224 9.08 -15.14 1.24
N CYS A 225 9.17 -14.52 2.41
CA CYS A 225 9.57 -15.15 3.66
C CYS A 225 8.44 -15.03 4.68
N PHE A 226 8.18 -16.10 5.42
CA PHE A 226 7.22 -16.08 6.53
C PHE A 226 7.94 -16.02 7.87
N LYS A 227 7.41 -15.20 8.77
CA LYS A 227 7.88 -15.12 10.15
C LYS A 227 7.45 -16.38 10.90
N GLN A 228 8.41 -17.01 11.56
CA GLN A 228 8.22 -18.26 12.31
C GLN A 228 7.69 -17.98 13.71
N GLN A 229 7.22 -19.02 14.39
CA GLN A 229 6.67 -18.91 15.76
C GLN A 229 7.71 -18.40 16.78
N ASP A 230 8.99 -18.69 16.56
CA ASP A 230 10.10 -18.20 17.39
C ASP A 230 10.52 -16.75 17.07
N GLY A 231 9.81 -16.09 16.14
CA GLY A 231 10.07 -14.73 15.68
C GLY A 231 11.17 -14.61 14.61
N SER A 232 11.84 -15.70 14.24
CA SER A 232 12.82 -15.72 13.17
C SER A 232 12.17 -15.65 11.79
N TRP A 233 12.93 -15.26 10.76
CA TRP A 233 12.47 -15.33 9.38
C TRP A 233 12.79 -16.69 8.76
N GLY A 234 11.79 -17.29 8.10
CA GLY A 234 11.94 -18.52 7.34
C GLY A 234 12.85 -18.38 6.12
N LYS A 235 13.07 -19.49 5.41
CA LYS A 235 13.79 -19.49 4.14
C LYS A 235 12.98 -18.74 3.08
N PRO A 236 13.61 -17.93 2.20
CA PRO A 236 12.92 -17.33 1.06
C PRO A 236 12.35 -18.39 0.12
N ILE A 237 11.10 -18.19 -0.28
CA ILE A 237 10.37 -19.02 -1.24
C ILE A 237 10.21 -18.19 -2.52
N ASN A 238 10.74 -18.68 -3.64
CA ASN A 238 10.52 -18.08 -4.95
C ASN A 238 9.02 -18.18 -5.29
N MET A 239 8.38 -17.08 -5.71
CA MET A 239 6.93 -17.05 -5.96
C MET A 239 6.50 -17.78 -7.24
N GLY A 240 7.43 -18.41 -7.96
CA GLY A 240 7.15 -19.29 -9.09
C GLY A 240 6.89 -18.55 -10.40
N ASN A 241 6.87 -19.29 -11.51
CA ASN A 241 6.71 -18.76 -12.87
C ASN A 241 5.34 -18.14 -13.20
N LYS A 242 4.40 -18.13 -12.26
CA LYS A 242 3.15 -17.40 -12.41
C LYS A 242 3.29 -15.94 -12.02
N ILE A 243 4.26 -15.63 -11.17
CA ILE A 243 4.56 -14.29 -10.69
C ILE A 243 5.86 -13.80 -11.34
N ASN A 244 6.89 -14.64 -11.35
CA ASN A 244 8.19 -14.32 -11.92
C ASN A 244 8.23 -14.69 -13.40
N THR A 245 8.88 -13.83 -14.17
CA THR A 245 9.09 -13.92 -15.62
C THR A 245 10.54 -14.30 -15.91
N ASP A 246 10.93 -14.33 -17.19
CA ASP A 246 12.32 -14.46 -17.62
C ASP A 246 13.08 -13.11 -17.60
N ALA A 247 12.42 -12.02 -17.20
CA ALA A 247 12.97 -10.67 -17.15
C ALA A 247 13.35 -10.23 -15.72
N ILE A 248 13.20 -8.94 -15.40
CA ILE A 248 13.39 -8.40 -14.04
C ILE A 248 12.00 -8.22 -13.43
N ASP A 249 11.73 -8.96 -12.35
CA ASP A 249 10.57 -8.74 -11.49
C ASP A 249 11.03 -8.04 -10.20
N SER A 250 10.49 -6.86 -9.93
CA SER A 250 10.93 -6.03 -8.79
C SER A 250 9.85 -5.08 -8.28
N LEU A 251 10.14 -4.35 -7.20
CA LEU A 251 9.33 -3.23 -6.70
C LEU A 251 7.86 -3.59 -6.41
N VAL A 252 7.66 -4.74 -5.76
CA VAL A 252 6.33 -5.23 -5.38
C VAL A 252 5.58 -4.21 -4.53
N PHE A 253 4.31 -4.00 -4.88
CA PHE A 253 3.33 -3.44 -3.97
C PHE A 253 2.31 -4.50 -3.59
N CYS A 254 1.94 -4.54 -2.30
CA CYS A 254 0.98 -5.50 -1.78
C CYS A 254 -0.02 -4.80 -0.87
N ARG A 255 -1.26 -5.31 -0.85
CA ARG A 255 -2.32 -4.80 0.02
C ARG A 255 -3.20 -5.92 0.52
N GLN A 256 -3.11 -6.19 1.82
CA GLN A 256 -3.76 -7.33 2.49
C GLN A 256 -5.30 -7.28 2.42
N LYS A 257 -5.90 -6.09 2.31
CA LYS A 257 -7.37 -5.91 2.20
C LYS A 257 -8.00 -6.33 0.86
N LEU A 258 -7.20 -6.73 -0.14
CA LEU A 258 -7.70 -7.17 -1.45
C LEU A 258 -7.72 -8.70 -1.62
N LEU A 259 -7.30 -9.45 -0.60
CA LEU A 259 -7.19 -10.92 -0.62
C LEU A 259 -8.28 -11.62 0.20
N ALA A 260 -9.43 -10.97 0.41
CA ALA A 260 -10.58 -11.54 1.14
C ALA A 260 -11.71 -11.93 0.19
#